data_AF-A0A383B9N0-F1
#
_entry.id   AF-A0A383B9N0-F1
#
_cell.length_a   1.000
_cell.length_b   1.000
_cell.length_c   1.000
_cell.angle_alpha   90.00
_cell.angle_beta   90.00
_cell.angle_gamma   90.00
#
_symmetry.space_group_name_H-M   'P 1'
#
loop_
_entity.id
_entity.type
_entity.pdbx_description
1 polymer ?
#
loop_
_entity_poly.entity_id
_entity_poly.type
_entity_poly.pdbx_seq_one_letter_code
_entity_poly.pdbx_strand_id
1 'polypeptide(L)'
;MKQEQFLNLATAEEALKKFRDAVKPSPLGEEVLPLVEVRGRVLSRDVAATINVPFYDRSNFDGYAVRAEDTFGAEEIQPVN
;
A
#
# COMPACT_ATOMS: atom_id res chain seq x y z
N MET A 1 18.65 55.78 -0.88
CA MET A 1 18.13 54.81 0.10
C MET A 1 18.78 53.46 -0.16
N LYS A 2 19.57 52.93 0.77
CA LYS A 2 20.07 51.54 0.69
C LYS A 2 18.94 50.61 1.11
N GLN A 3 18.64 49.61 0.29
CA GLN A 3 17.56 48.67 0.52
C GLN A 3 18.13 47.41 1.18
N GLU A 4 18.23 47.40 2.52
CA GLU A 4 18.93 46.34 3.29
C GLU A 4 18.11 45.06 3.51
N GLN A 5 16.83 45.09 3.19
CA GLN A 5 15.84 44.01 3.38
C GLN A 5 16.17 42.70 2.65
N PHE A 6 17.07 42.71 1.65
CA PHE A 6 17.49 41.52 0.91
C PHE A 6 18.84 40.93 1.39
N LEU A 7 19.48 41.53 2.40
CA LEU A 7 20.83 41.14 2.84
C LEU A 7 20.83 40.12 3.98
N ASN A 8 19.69 39.90 4.64
CA ASN A 8 19.51 38.90 5.69
C ASN A 8 18.57 37.79 5.20
N LEU A 9 19.14 36.83 4.49
CA LEU A 9 18.44 35.64 4.04
C LEU A 9 18.48 34.58 5.14
N ALA A 10 17.32 34.07 5.52
CA ALA A 10 17.26 32.86 6.34
C ALA A 10 17.80 31.69 5.51
N THR A 11 18.49 30.76 6.17
CA THR A 11 18.80 29.49 5.52
C THR A 11 17.51 28.73 5.19
N ALA A 12 17.57 27.77 4.27
CA ALA A 12 16.41 26.95 3.94
C ALA A 12 15.84 26.22 5.17
N GLU A 13 16.71 25.78 6.08
CA GLU A 13 16.34 25.10 7.33
C GLU A 13 15.64 26.05 8.31
N GLU A 14 16.16 27.27 8.48
CA GLU A 14 15.55 28.30 9.31
C GLU A 14 14.18 28.72 8.78
N ALA A 15 14.06 28.88 7.45
CA ALA A 15 12.79 29.19 6.80
C ALA A 15 11.77 28.07 6.99
N LEU A 16 12.18 26.81 6.79
CA LEU A 16 11.31 25.64 6.97
C LEU A 16 10.88 25.49 8.43
N LYS A 17 11.78 25.71 9.39
CA LYS A 17 11.47 25.69 10.81
C LYS A 17 10.44 26.76 11.17
N LYS A 18 10.67 28.01 10.78
CA LYS A 18 9.73 29.12 11.01
C LYS A 18 8.36 28.83 10.40
N PHE A 19 8.33 28.30 9.17
CA PHE A 19 7.09 27.91 8.51
C PHE A 19 6.33 26.82 9.28
N ARG A 20 7.00 25.73 9.67
CA ARG A 20 6.37 24.65 10.45
C ARG A 20 5.90 25.12 11.82
N ASP A 21 6.69 25.94 12.50
CA ASP A 21 6.34 26.50 13.81
C ASP A 21 5.13 27.44 13.75
N ALA A 22 4.95 28.15 12.63
CA ALA A 22 3.82 29.04 12.40
C ALA A 22 2.55 28.28 11.98
N VAL A 23 2.68 27.36 11.01
CA VAL A 23 1.52 26.63 10.44
C VAL A 23 1.05 25.50 11.36
N LYS A 24 1.95 24.90 12.15
CA LYS A 24 1.68 23.79 13.07
C LYS A 24 0.78 22.72 12.43
N PRO A 25 1.19 22.14 11.29
CA PRO A 25 0.37 21.20 10.56
C PRO A 25 0.00 20.02 11.47
N SER A 26 -1.28 19.76 11.57
CA SER A 26 -1.85 18.64 12.31
C SER A 26 -2.90 17.96 11.42
N PRO A 27 -3.16 16.66 11.61
CA PRO A 27 -4.25 15.99 10.90
C PRO A 27 -5.58 16.71 11.17
N LEU A 28 -6.40 16.89 10.14
CA LEU A 28 -7.70 17.56 10.24
C LEU A 28 -8.77 16.70 10.93
N GLY A 29 -8.42 15.49 11.35
CA GLY A 29 -9.35 14.47 11.82
C GLY A 29 -9.52 13.34 10.80
N GLU A 30 -10.47 12.45 11.07
CA GLU A 30 -10.84 11.36 10.16
C GLU A 30 -12.30 11.44 9.76
N GLU A 31 -12.60 10.92 8.59
CA GLU A 31 -13.96 10.77 8.07
C GLU A 31 -14.08 9.46 7.30
N VAL A 32 -15.32 8.95 7.19
CA VAL A 32 -15.63 7.76 6.40
C VAL A 32 -16.31 8.22 5.12
N LEU A 33 -15.74 7.82 3.98
CA LEU A 33 -16.22 8.23 2.66
C LEU A 33 -16.50 7.01 1.77
N PRO A 34 -17.42 7.14 0.80
CA PRO A 34 -17.58 6.17 -0.26
C PRO A 34 -16.27 6.00 -1.06
N LEU A 35 -15.96 4.77 -1.49
CA LEU A 35 -14.72 4.45 -2.21
C LEU A 35 -14.51 5.31 -3.47
N VAL A 36 -15.59 5.72 -4.13
CA VAL A 36 -15.52 6.54 -5.35
C VAL A 36 -14.99 7.97 -5.09
N GLU A 37 -15.02 8.44 -3.85
CA GLU A 37 -14.60 9.78 -3.44
C GLU A 37 -13.20 9.82 -2.81
N VAL A 38 -12.55 8.67 -2.59
CA VAL A 38 -11.29 8.62 -1.80
C VAL A 38 -10.04 9.00 -2.60
N ARG A 39 -10.13 9.18 -3.92
CA ARG A 39 -8.97 9.49 -4.75
C ARG A 39 -8.30 10.80 -4.29
N GLY A 40 -7.00 10.74 -4.00
CA GLY A 40 -6.23 11.90 -3.54
C GLY A 40 -6.33 12.17 -2.03
N ARG A 41 -7.07 11.36 -1.27
CA ARG A 41 -7.11 11.40 0.19
C ARG A 41 -5.91 10.67 0.78
N VAL A 42 -5.63 10.94 2.06
CA VAL A 42 -4.62 10.24 2.87
C VAL A 42 -5.35 9.33 3.86
N LEU A 43 -4.92 8.07 3.97
CA LEU A 43 -5.49 7.13 4.94
C LEU A 43 -5.23 7.62 6.36
N SER A 44 -6.27 7.61 7.21
CA SER A 44 -6.12 7.96 8.63
C SER A 44 -5.53 6.83 9.48
N ARG A 45 -5.59 5.59 8.98
CA ARG A 45 -5.15 4.36 9.65
C ARG A 45 -4.74 3.30 8.63
N ASP A 46 -3.97 2.32 9.10
CA ASP A 46 -3.62 1.15 8.31
C ASP A 46 -4.86 0.34 7.89
N VAL A 47 -4.79 -0.28 6.72
CA VAL A 47 -5.85 -1.13 6.17
C VAL A 47 -5.28 -2.53 5.97
N ALA A 48 -5.78 -3.49 6.74
CA ALA A 48 -5.42 -4.90 6.62
C ALA A 48 -6.51 -5.68 5.87
N ALA A 49 -6.09 -6.68 5.09
CA ALA A 49 -7.04 -7.62 4.48
C ALA A 49 -7.74 -8.42 5.57
N THR A 50 -9.07 -8.53 5.48
CA THR A 50 -9.88 -9.31 6.43
C THR A 50 -10.09 -10.75 5.98
N ILE A 51 -9.72 -11.07 4.74
CA ILE A 51 -9.89 -12.39 4.12
C ILE A 51 -8.69 -12.71 3.23
N ASN A 52 -8.44 -14.00 3.03
CA ASN A 52 -7.54 -14.48 1.98
C ASN A 52 -8.21 -14.30 0.61
N VAL A 53 -7.43 -13.97 -0.40
CA VAL A 53 -7.91 -13.88 -1.79
C VAL A 53 -6.92 -14.67 -2.68
N PRO A 54 -7.33 -15.81 -3.25
CA PRO A 54 -8.65 -16.46 -3.11
C PRO A 54 -8.87 -17.00 -1.69
N PHE A 55 -10.14 -17.10 -1.28
CA PHE A 55 -10.52 -17.59 0.05
C PHE A 55 -10.60 -19.13 0.13
N TYR A 56 -10.25 -19.83 -0.95
CA TYR A 56 -10.32 -21.28 -1.09
C TYR A 56 -9.24 -21.77 -2.07
N ASP A 57 -8.95 -23.08 -2.03
CA ASP A 57 -8.02 -23.72 -2.94
C ASP A 57 -8.59 -23.76 -4.36
N ARG A 58 -7.90 -23.11 -5.30
CA ARG A 58 -8.29 -23.08 -6.71
C ARG A 58 -7.15 -23.57 -7.60
N SER A 59 -7.52 -24.22 -8.69
CA SER A 59 -6.58 -24.45 -9.79
C SER A 59 -6.42 -23.17 -10.63
N ASN A 60 -5.21 -22.96 -11.15
CA ASN A 60 -4.92 -21.96 -12.17
C ASN A 60 -5.06 -22.52 -13.60
N PHE A 61 -5.31 -23.83 -13.72
CA PHE A 61 -5.35 -24.55 -14.98
C PHE A 61 -6.59 -25.45 -15.08
N ASP A 62 -6.96 -25.76 -16.32
CA ASP A 62 -7.91 -26.81 -16.61
C ASP A 62 -7.21 -28.18 -16.51
N GLY A 63 -7.84 -29.14 -15.84
CA GLY A 63 -7.26 -30.45 -15.60
C GLY A 63 -8.05 -31.26 -14.59
N TYR A 64 -7.40 -32.27 -14.00
CA TYR A 64 -8.00 -33.16 -13.00
C TYR A 64 -7.36 -32.90 -11.63
N ALA A 65 -8.19 -32.81 -10.59
CA ALA A 65 -7.69 -32.82 -9.23
C ALA A 65 -7.24 -34.24 -8.87
N VAL A 66 -5.97 -34.40 -8.51
CA VAL A 66 -5.39 -35.67 -8.10
C VAL A 66 -4.76 -35.52 -6.71
N ARG A 67 -4.69 -36.61 -5.95
CA ARG A 67 -3.81 -36.70 -4.79
C ARG A 67 -2.41 -36.96 -5.30
N ALA A 68 -1.45 -36.09 -4.98
CA ALA A 68 -0.09 -36.19 -5.53
C ALA A 68 0.55 -37.56 -5.24
N GLU A 69 0.34 -38.09 -4.03
CA GLU A 69 0.88 -39.40 -3.62
C GLU A 69 0.35 -40.58 -4.45
N ASP A 70 -0.90 -40.51 -4.93
CA ASP A 70 -1.48 -41.56 -5.77
C ASP A 70 -0.83 -41.57 -7.18
N THR A 71 -0.04 -40.54 -7.52
CA THR A 71 0.70 -40.46 -8.79
C THR A 71 2.17 -40.89 -8.69
N PHE A 72 2.65 -41.23 -7.49
CA PHE A 72 4.05 -41.64 -7.31
C PHE A 72 4.33 -42.98 -7.98
N GLY A 73 5.45 -43.07 -8.69
CA GLY A 73 5.82 -44.27 -9.47
C GLY A 73 5.17 -44.34 -10.85
N ALA A 74 4.37 -43.35 -11.27
CA ALA A 74 4.00 -43.19 -12.67
C ALA A 74 5.24 -42.88 -13.51
N GLU A 75 5.48 -43.68 -14.55
CA GLU A 75 6.49 -43.43 -15.58
C GLU A 75 5.83 -43.34 -16.96
N GLU A 76 6.54 -42.83 -17.96
CA GLU A 76 6.00 -42.62 -19.31
C GLU A 76 5.42 -43.91 -19.93
N ILE A 77 6.07 -45.05 -19.66
CA ILE A 77 5.63 -46.38 -20.14
C ILE A 77 4.99 -47.24 -19.04
N GLN A 78 4.80 -46.69 -17.84
CA GLN A 78 4.24 -47.39 -16.68
C GLN A 78 3.25 -46.47 -15.93
N PRO A 79 1.97 -46.42 -16.36
CA PRO A 79 0.97 -45.59 -15.69
C PRO A 79 0.62 -46.12 -14.29
N VAL A 80 0.01 -45.26 -13.48
CA VAL A 80 -0.59 -45.66 -12.20
C VAL A 80 -1.86 -46.49 -12.44
N ASN A 81 -2.10 -47.46 -11.56
CA ASN A 81 -3.21 -48.44 -11.67
C ASN A 81 -4.57 -47.85 -11.30
#